data_AF-A0A822J8R9-F1
#
_entry.id   AF-A0A822J8R9-F1
#
_cell.length_a   1.000
_cell.length_b   1.000
_cell.length_c   1.000
_cell.angle_alpha   90.00
_cell.angle_beta   90.00
_cell.angle_gamma   90.00
#
_symmetry.space_group_name_H-M   'P 1'
#
loop_
_entity.id
_entity.type
_entity.pdbx_description
1 polymer ?
#
loop_
_entity_poly.entity_id
_entity_poly.type
_entity_poly.pdbx_seq_one_letter_code
_entity_poly.pdbx_strand_id
1 'polypeptide(L)'
;GASREEVDILLEKGIRSMRQRYVHLSTSAQKAKEVAKIHTEDPVLLVVNAQLAQEEGVTMLSATENIVLADEIPPQYLSVMQD
;
A
#
# COMPACT_ATOMS: atom_id res chain seq x y z
N GLY A 1 3.34 0.87 4.45
CA GLY A 1 3.52 2.05 5.31
C GLY A 1 4.70 2.84 4.79
N ALA A 2 4.69 4.15 4.98
CA ALA A 2 5.70 5.08 4.47
C ALA A 2 5.92 6.22 5.47
N SER A 3 6.90 7.10 5.22
CA SER A 3 7.03 8.34 6.02
C SER A 3 5.80 9.24 5.85
N ARG A 4 5.62 10.20 6.76
CA ARG A 4 4.52 11.16 6.66
C ARG A 4 4.60 11.97 5.37
N GLU A 5 5.78 12.45 4.97
CA GLU A 5 5.94 13.20 3.72
C GLU A 5 5.63 12.33 2.49
N GLU A 6 6.03 11.05 2.51
CA GLU A 6 5.74 10.12 1.42
C GLU A 6 4.23 9.83 1.32
N VAL A 7 3.53 9.70 2.45
CA VAL A 7 2.09 9.42 2.46
C VAL A 7 1.29 10.51 1.75
N ASP A 8 1.60 11.78 1.96
CA ASP A 8 0.91 12.89 1.29
C ASP A 8 1.05 12.79 -0.24
N ILE A 9 2.25 12.46 -0.72
CA ILE A 9 2.53 12.25 -2.15
C ILE A 9 1.77 11.03 -2.69
N LEU A 10 1.73 9.93 -1.93
CA LEU A 10 1.04 8.71 -2.33
C LEU A 10 -0.48 8.89 -2.37
N LEU A 11 -1.05 9.68 -1.45
CA LEU A 11 -2.48 10.02 -1.47
C LEU A 11 -2.86 10.91 -2.66
N GLU A 12 -1.94 11.73 -3.15
CA GLU A 12 -2.18 12.57 -4.33
C GLU A 12 -1.97 11.80 -5.64
N LYS A 13 -0.92 10.98 -5.72
CA LYS A 13 -0.43 10.40 -6.99
C LYS A 13 -0.69 8.90 -7.15
N GLY A 14 -1.13 8.23 -6.10
CA GLY A 14 -1.22 6.77 -6.05
C GLY A 14 0.11 6.09 -5.72
N ILE A 15 0.09 4.76 -5.62
CA ILE A 15 1.26 3.93 -5.35
C ILE A 15 1.76 3.32 -6.66
N ARG A 16 2.98 3.68 -7.06
CA ARG A 16 3.68 3.10 -8.22
C ARG A 16 4.92 2.36 -7.78
N SER A 17 5.19 1.23 -8.42
CA SER A 17 6.46 0.54 -8.21
C SER A 17 7.58 1.27 -8.96
N MET A 18 8.59 1.73 -8.24
CA MET A 18 9.70 2.51 -8.82
C MET A 18 10.77 1.62 -9.46
N ARG A 19 11.00 0.42 -8.91
CA ARG A 19 12.05 -0.51 -9.34
C ARG A 19 11.57 -1.94 -9.57
N GLN A 20 10.45 -2.31 -8.96
CA GLN A 20 9.88 -3.64 -9.09
C GLN A 20 8.76 -3.63 -10.12
N ARG A 21 8.32 -4.83 -10.55
CA ARG A 21 7.18 -4.96 -11.46
C ARG A 21 5.84 -4.65 -10.78
N TYR A 22 5.74 -4.89 -9.48
CA TYR A 22 4.48 -4.79 -8.72
C TYR A 22 4.64 -3.96 -7.45
N VAL A 23 3.54 -3.36 -7.02
CA VAL A 23 3.36 -2.80 -5.68
C VAL A 23 3.19 -3.96 -4.69
N HIS A 24 3.84 -3.86 -3.53
CA HIS A 24 3.72 -4.85 -2.47
C HIS A 24 2.80 -4.32 -1.38
N LEU A 25 1.71 -5.03 -1.12
CA LEU A 25 0.74 -4.72 -0.08
C LEU A 25 0.81 -5.78 1.01
N SER A 26 0.76 -5.35 2.27
CA SER A 26 0.60 -6.27 3.40
C SER A 26 -0.88 -6.56 3.63
N THR A 27 -1.22 -7.80 3.96
CA THR A 27 -2.60 -8.21 4.25
C THR A 27 -3.09 -7.81 5.64
N SER A 28 -2.20 -7.34 6.52
CA SER A 28 -2.54 -6.88 7.87
C SER A 28 -1.79 -5.61 8.26
N ALA A 29 -2.41 -4.81 9.12
CA ALA A 29 -1.81 -3.58 9.68
C ALA A 29 -0.54 -3.88 10.47
N GLN A 30 -0.52 -4.97 11.25
CA GLN A 30 0.66 -5.39 11.99
C GLN A 30 1.83 -5.66 11.03
N LYS A 31 1.60 -6.42 9.97
CA LYS A 31 2.66 -6.71 8.99
C LYS A 31 3.12 -5.47 8.25
N ALA A 32 2.18 -4.59 7.87
CA ALA A 32 2.48 -3.32 7.23
C ALA A 32 3.39 -2.44 8.10
N LYS A 33 3.13 -2.42 9.42
CA LYS A 33 3.93 -1.67 10.41
C LYS A 33 5.33 -2.27 10.57
N GLU A 34 5.44 -3.59 10.70
CA GLU A 34 6.73 -4.29 10.80
C GLU A 34 7.65 -3.97 9.63
N VAL A 35 7.13 -4.06 8.40
CA VAL A 35 7.93 -3.81 7.19
C VAL A 35 8.28 -2.33 7.06
N ALA A 36 7.33 -1.43 7.34
CA ALA A 36 7.58 0.01 7.24
C ALA A 36 8.64 0.50 8.25
N LYS A 37 8.72 -0.13 9.43
CA LYS A 37 9.73 0.16 10.46
C LYS A 37 11.17 -0.14 10.04
N ILE A 38 11.38 -0.89 8.96
CA ILE A 38 12.72 -1.10 8.39
C ILE A 38 13.27 0.20 7.78
N HIS A 39 12.39 1.11 7.36
CA HIS A 39 12.74 2.32 6.62
C HIS A 39 12.49 3.61 7.40
N THR A 40 11.54 3.62 8.34
CA THR A 40 11.22 4.81 9.15
C THR A 40 10.76 4.43 10.56
N GLU A 41 11.17 5.20 11.56
CA GLU A 41 10.83 4.95 12.98
C GLU A 41 9.34 5.18 13.29
N ASP A 42 8.71 6.14 12.59
CA ASP A 42 7.30 6.51 12.74
C ASP A 42 6.53 6.35 11.43
N PRO A 43 6.18 5.10 11.03
CA PRO A 43 5.51 4.85 9.77
C PRO A 43 4.03 5.19 9.84
N VAL A 44 3.55 5.92 8.82
CA VAL A 44 2.13 6.09 8.58
C VAL A 44 1.64 4.93 7.69
N LEU A 45 0.53 4.31 8.10
CA LEU A 45 -0.07 3.20 7.34
C LEU A 45 -1.11 3.73 6.37
N LEU A 46 -0.96 3.31 5.11
CA LEU A 46 -1.95 3.47 4.05
C LEU A 46 -2.80 2.20 3.98
N VAL A 47 -4.12 2.38 3.88
CA VAL A 47 -5.08 1.34 3.61
C VAL A 47 -5.46 1.41 2.13
N VAL A 48 -5.53 0.24 1.49
CA VAL A 48 -6.02 0.10 0.12
C VAL A 48 -7.41 -0.52 0.18
N ASN A 49 -8.41 0.11 -0.43
CA ASN A 49 -9.69 -0.54 -0.69
C ASN A 49 -9.51 -1.57 -1.83
N ALA A 50 -8.99 -2.74 -1.47
CA ALA A 50 -8.64 -3.79 -2.43
C ALA A 50 -9.86 -4.29 -3.21
N GLN A 51 -11.02 -4.40 -2.55
CA GLN A 51 -12.25 -4.85 -3.20
C GLN A 51 -12.64 -3.90 -4.33
N LEU A 52 -12.78 -2.60 -4.04
CA LEU A 52 -13.16 -1.62 -5.06
C LEU A 52 -12.11 -1.53 -6.17
N ALA A 53 -10.83 -1.53 -5.82
CA ALA A 53 -9.75 -1.49 -6.80
C ALA A 53 -9.82 -2.69 -7.77
N GLN A 54 -10.08 -3.91 -7.26
CA GLN A 54 -10.24 -5.10 -8.10
C GLN A 54 -11.49 -5.04 -8.97
N GLU A 55 -12.62 -4.59 -8.42
CA GLU A 55 -13.89 -4.40 -9.16
C GLU A 55 -13.72 -3.41 -10.34
N GLU A 56 -12.86 -2.40 -10.17
CA GLU A 56 -12.53 -1.40 -11.20
C GLU A 56 -11.30 -1.77 -12.05
N GLY A 57 -10.79 -3.00 -11.94
CA GLY A 57 -9.81 -3.58 -12.87
C GLY A 57 -8.34 -3.51 -12.45
N VAL A 58 -8.03 -3.15 -11.20
CA VAL A 58 -6.66 -3.25 -10.68
C VAL A 58 -6.30 -4.72 -10.43
N THR A 59 -5.25 -5.20 -11.09
CA THR A 59 -4.73 -6.56 -10.88
C THR A 59 -4.16 -6.68 -9.48
N MET A 60 -4.59 -7.71 -8.74
CA MET A 60 -4.02 -8.09 -7.45
C MET A 60 -3.83 -9.60 -7.38
N LEU A 61 -2.66 -10.04 -6.93
CA LEU A 61 -2.23 -11.43 -6.86
C LEU A 61 -1.73 -11.74 -5.45
N SER A 62 -2.31 -12.74 -4.80
CA SER A 62 -1.79 -13.23 -3.53
C SER A 62 -0.46 -13.95 -3.76
N ALA A 63 0.62 -13.43 -3.16
CA ALA A 63 1.95 -14.04 -3.25
C ALA A 63 2.25 -14.93 -2.04
N THR A 64 1.81 -14.49 -0.85
CA THR A 64 1.83 -15.28 0.37
C THR A 64 0.60 -14.92 1.20
N GLU A 65 0.37 -15.61 2.33
CA GLU A 65 -0.66 -15.24 3.30
C GLU A 65 -0.56 -13.77 3.78
N ASN A 66 0.64 -13.20 3.74
CA ASN A 66 0.96 -11.88 4.29
C ASN A 66 1.17 -10.81 3.21
N ILE A 67 1.28 -11.19 1.92
CA ILE A 67 1.70 -10.30 0.84
C ILE A 67 0.80 -10.45 -0.38
N VAL A 68 0.31 -9.31 -0.86
CA VAL A 68 -0.37 -9.17 -2.15
C VAL A 68 0.50 -8.33 -3.08
N LEU A 69 0.66 -8.79 -4.32
CA LEU A 69 1.28 -8.05 -5.41
C LEU A 69 0.18 -7.39 -6.22
N ALA A 70 0.31 -6.10 -6.47
CA ALA A 70 -0.64 -5.35 -7.28
C ALA A 70 0.06 -4.58 -8.39
N ASP A 71 -0.69 -4.22 -9.43
CA ASP A 71 -0.28 -3.16 -10.33
C ASP A 71 -0.23 -1.80 -9.58
N GLU A 72 -0.14 -0.70 -10.32
CA GLU A 72 -0.29 0.63 -9.72
C GLU A 72 -1.62 0.73 -8.96
N ILE A 73 -1.59 1.36 -7.78
CA ILE A 73 -2.78 1.66 -6.98
C ILE A 73 -3.13 3.15 -7.14
N PRO A 74 -4.19 3.49 -7.88
CA PRO A 74 -4.68 4.86 -7.97
C PRO A 74 -5.06 5.47 -6.62
N PRO A 75 -4.94 6.80 -6.47
CA PRO A 75 -5.14 7.49 -5.20
C PRO A 75 -6.56 7.37 -4.63
N GLN A 76 -7.59 7.20 -5.48
CA GLN A 76 -8.97 7.06 -5.01
C GLN A 76 -9.23 5.81 -4.15
N TYR A 77 -8.33 4.82 -4.19
CA TYR A 77 -8.43 3.61 -3.36
C TYR A 77 -7.60 3.70 -2.08
N LEU A 78 -6.92 4.82 -1.84
CA LEU A 78 -6.01 5.00 -0.72
C LEU A 78 -6.64 5.85 0.37
N SER A 79 -6.40 5.45 1.61
CA SER A 79 -6.70 6.26 2.79
C SER A 79 -5.64 6.04 3.86
N VAL A 80 -5.52 6.99 4.78
CA VAL A 80 -4.68 6.81 5.97
C VAL A 80 -5.45 5.96 6.98
N MET A 81 -4.79 4.96 7.55
CA MET A 81 -5.34 4.22 8.68
C MET A 81 -5.48 5.17 9.87
N GLN A 82 -6.72 5.41 10.30
CA GLN A 82 -6.98 6.11 11.56
C GLN A 82 -6.90 5.12 12.71
N ASP A 83 -6.30 5.52 13.83
CA ASP A 83 -6.25 4.74 15.07
C ASP A 83 -7.64 4.57 15.70
#